data_AF-A0A6V8NWZ2-F1
#
_entry.id   AF-A0A6V8NWZ2-F1
#
_cell.length_a   1.000
_cell.length_b   1.000
_cell.length_c   1.000
_cell.angle_alpha   90.00
_cell.angle_beta   90.00
_cell.angle_gamma   90.00
#
_symmetry.space_group_name_H-M   'P 1'
#
loop_
_entity.id
_entity.type
_entity.pdbx_description
1 polymer ?
#
loop_
_entity_poly.entity_id
_entity_poly.type
_entity_poly.pdbx_seq_one_letter_code
_entity_poly.pdbx_strand_id
1 'polypeptide(L)'
;AIKWIERDEETMAPYNRPFYYPLVVAGGEGAIIRDVDGNEYIDWNSGLGVLNVGQCNPKIVEAMTNKAKSFMHYSYTDFRFTEPVELAERLNKILPMQCKYFFANSGTEANEAAFKIARHFTKRQLFIGFIDSFHGRTFGTIAFSSTSPAQRRHFHPLMPGVTLVP
;
A
#
# COMPACT_ATOMS: atom_id res chain seq x y z
N ALA A 1 16.87 -13.02 -16.99
CA ALA A 1 15.71 -12.10 -16.89
C ALA A 1 14.74 -12.19 -18.08
N ILE A 2 15.20 -12.12 -19.34
CA ILE A 2 14.33 -11.97 -20.54
C ILE A 2 13.17 -12.98 -20.60
N LYS A 3 13.43 -14.27 -20.43
CA LYS A 3 12.39 -15.31 -20.46
C LYS A 3 11.27 -15.10 -19.43
N TRP A 4 11.56 -14.46 -18.30
CA TRP A 4 10.53 -14.14 -17.30
C TRP A 4 9.68 -12.95 -17.71
N ILE A 5 10.29 -11.96 -18.38
CA ILE A 5 9.60 -10.77 -18.88
C ILE A 5 8.61 -11.17 -19.99
N GLU A 6 9.04 -11.99 -20.95
CA GLU A 6 8.16 -12.50 -22.02
C GLU A 6 6.94 -13.23 -21.43
N ARG A 7 7.16 -14.10 -20.45
CA ARG A 7 6.09 -14.81 -19.75
C ARG A 7 5.17 -13.86 -18.98
N ASP A 8 5.69 -12.81 -18.37
CA ASP A 8 4.87 -11.80 -17.69
C ASP A 8 3.97 -11.07 -18.69
N GLU A 9 4.52 -10.63 -19.83
CA GLU A 9 3.77 -9.93 -20.89
C GLU A 9 2.66 -10.81 -21.49
N GLU A 10 2.89 -12.11 -21.63
CA GLU A 10 1.89 -13.05 -22.13
C GLU A 10 0.77 -13.37 -21.12
N THR A 11 1.06 -13.30 -19.82
CA THR A 11 0.17 -13.85 -18.78
C THR A 11 -0.48 -12.82 -17.88
N MET A 12 0.13 -11.64 -17.72
CA MET A 12 -0.30 -10.63 -16.76
C MET A 12 -0.96 -9.46 -17.47
N ALA A 13 -2.08 -8.99 -16.92
CA ALA A 13 -2.75 -7.80 -17.44
C ALA A 13 -1.79 -6.58 -17.36
N PRO A 14 -1.71 -5.74 -18.41
CA PRO A 14 -0.80 -4.59 -18.47
C PRO A 14 -1.26 -3.40 -17.58
N TYR A 15 -2.03 -3.67 -16.52
CA TYR A 15 -2.68 -2.64 -15.70
C TYR A 15 -1.67 -1.80 -14.91
N ASN A 16 -1.27 -0.66 -15.48
CA ASN A 16 -0.50 0.39 -14.82
C ASN A 16 0.75 -0.12 -14.08
N ARG A 17 1.49 -1.00 -14.77
CA ARG A 17 2.77 -1.58 -14.35
C ARG A 17 3.88 -0.99 -15.22
N PRO A 18 4.32 0.25 -14.99
CA PRO A 18 5.42 0.81 -15.76
C PRO A 18 6.72 0.06 -15.41
N PHE A 19 7.26 -0.64 -16.40
CA PHE A 19 8.59 -1.25 -16.30
C PHE A 19 9.62 -0.28 -16.88
N TYR A 20 10.50 0.25 -16.04
CA TYR A 20 11.52 1.23 -16.44
C TYR A 20 12.80 0.59 -16.98
N TYR A 21 13.09 -0.64 -16.56
CA TYR A 21 14.27 -1.42 -16.93
C TYR A 21 13.99 -2.91 -16.68
N PRO A 22 14.72 -3.84 -17.32
CA PRO A 22 14.40 -5.29 -17.29
C PRO A 22 14.84 -6.00 -16.00
N LEU A 23 14.54 -5.41 -14.82
CA LEU A 23 14.85 -5.99 -13.53
C LEU A 23 13.83 -7.08 -13.17
N VAL A 24 14.31 -8.32 -13.01
CA VAL A 24 13.53 -9.44 -12.48
C VAL A 24 14.10 -9.81 -11.11
N VAL A 25 13.42 -9.37 -10.04
CA VAL A 25 13.89 -9.51 -8.66
C VAL A 25 13.88 -10.98 -8.23
N ALA A 26 15.00 -11.44 -7.67
CA ALA A 26 15.15 -12.78 -7.08
C ALA A 26 15.28 -12.74 -5.55
N GLY A 27 15.81 -11.65 -4.99
CA GLY A 27 15.98 -11.50 -3.56
C GLY A 27 16.64 -10.18 -3.19
N GLY A 28 17.00 -10.04 -1.92
CA GLY A 28 17.70 -8.86 -1.43
C GLY A 28 17.88 -8.87 0.08
N GLU A 29 18.76 -8.00 0.56
CA GLU A 29 19.07 -7.79 1.97
C GLU A 29 19.45 -6.33 2.20
N GLY A 30 18.84 -5.70 3.21
CA GLY A 30 19.11 -4.30 3.51
C GLY A 30 18.70 -3.40 2.33
N ALA A 31 19.67 -2.67 1.77
CA ALA A 31 19.47 -1.80 0.61
C ALA A 31 19.90 -2.45 -0.71
N ILE A 32 20.18 -3.76 -0.73
CA ILE A 32 20.62 -4.47 -1.93
C ILE A 32 19.47 -5.33 -2.47
N ILE A 33 19.23 -5.20 -3.77
CA ILE A 33 18.36 -6.08 -4.55
C ILE A 33 19.21 -6.94 -5.48
N ARG A 34 18.87 -8.22 -5.59
CA ARG A 34 19.48 -9.18 -6.49
C ARG A 34 18.48 -9.61 -7.55
N ASP A 35 18.91 -9.64 -8.81
CA ASP A 35 18.10 -10.17 -9.89
C ASP A 35 18.34 -11.66 -10.13
N VAL A 36 17.51 -12.27 -10.98
CA VAL A 36 17.59 -13.70 -11.35
C VAL A 36 18.84 -14.08 -12.15
N ASP A 37 19.57 -13.09 -12.68
CA ASP A 37 20.81 -13.29 -13.42
C ASP A 37 22.04 -13.11 -12.51
N GLY A 38 21.83 -12.76 -11.22
CA GLY A 38 22.86 -12.62 -10.20
C GLY A 38 23.43 -11.21 -10.05
N ASN A 39 22.89 -10.20 -10.75
CA ASN A 39 23.33 -8.81 -10.60
C ASN A 39 22.82 -8.21 -9.29
N GLU A 40 23.62 -7.34 -8.69
CA GLU A 40 23.26 -6.60 -7.47
C GLU A 40 23.02 -5.12 -7.77
N TYR A 41 21.99 -4.56 -7.14
CA TYR A 41 21.58 -3.17 -7.29
C TYR A 41 21.42 -2.53 -5.91
N ILE A 42 21.85 -1.28 -5.78
CA ILE A 42 21.52 -0.46 -4.61
C ILE A 42 20.10 0.10 -4.80
N ASP A 43 19.20 -0.19 -3.87
CA ASP A 43 17.82 0.24 -3.89
C ASP A 43 17.64 1.66 -3.34
N TRP A 44 17.44 2.61 -4.26
CA TRP A 44 17.08 4.00 -3.94
C TRP A 44 15.56 4.26 -3.99
N ASN A 45 14.76 3.22 -4.22
CA ASN A 45 13.30 3.28 -4.30
C ASN A 45 12.61 2.78 -3.01
N SER A 46 13.26 1.88 -2.27
CA SER A 46 12.73 1.29 -1.03
C SER A 46 11.36 0.64 -1.23
N GLY A 47 11.16 -0.02 -2.38
CA GLY A 47 9.86 -0.61 -2.75
C GLY A 47 8.71 0.41 -2.74
N LEU A 48 8.92 1.60 -3.33
CA LEU A 48 7.99 2.75 -3.27
C LEU A 48 7.81 3.29 -1.83
N GLY A 49 8.92 3.42 -1.09
CA GLY A 49 8.94 3.97 0.26
C GLY A 49 8.38 3.06 1.37
N VAL A 50 8.29 1.75 1.12
CA VAL A 50 7.76 0.75 2.06
C VAL A 50 8.87 0.14 2.92
N LEU A 51 10.04 -0.12 2.34
CA LEU A 51 11.11 -0.90 2.96
C LEU A 51 12.06 -0.03 3.80
N ASN A 52 11.50 0.80 4.69
CA ASN A 52 12.26 1.76 5.50
C ASN A 52 13.31 1.12 6.43
N VAL A 53 13.14 -0.16 6.78
CA VAL A 53 14.08 -0.91 7.64
C VAL A 53 14.88 -1.96 6.86
N GLY A 54 14.90 -1.83 5.53
CA GLY A 54 15.61 -2.71 4.61
C GLY A 54 14.85 -3.99 4.25
N GLN A 55 15.22 -4.54 3.10
CA GLN A 55 14.73 -5.82 2.60
C GLN A 55 15.15 -6.96 3.54
N CYS A 56 14.23 -7.91 3.78
CA CYS A 56 14.47 -9.12 4.57
C CYS A 56 15.05 -8.86 5.97
N ASN A 57 14.61 -7.79 6.66
CA ASN A 57 15.05 -7.48 8.01
C ASN A 57 14.89 -8.70 8.96
N PRO A 58 15.96 -9.21 9.59
CA PRO A 58 15.92 -10.47 10.35
C PRO A 58 14.86 -10.47 11.46
N LYS A 59 14.66 -9.34 12.15
CA LYS A 59 13.66 -9.23 13.22
C LYS A 59 12.23 -9.36 12.69
N ILE A 60 11.96 -8.82 11.50
CA ILE A 60 10.65 -8.93 10.85
C ILE A 60 10.42 -10.36 10.36
N VAL A 61 11.42 -10.95 9.69
CA VAL A 61 11.36 -12.33 9.17
C VAL A 61 11.11 -13.32 10.30
N GLU A 62 11.81 -13.17 11.43
CA GLU A 62 11.62 -14.00 12.62
C GLU A 62 10.21 -13.83 13.20
N ALA A 63 9.73 -12.59 13.39
CA ALA A 63 8.39 -12.34 13.93
C ALA A 63 7.28 -12.92 13.04
N MET A 64 7.37 -12.75 11.72
CA MET A 64 6.43 -13.33 10.76
C MET A 64 6.45 -14.85 10.80
N THR A 65 7.64 -15.46 10.82
CA THR A 65 7.81 -16.91 10.86
C THR A 65 7.24 -17.52 12.15
N ASN A 66 7.53 -16.91 13.29
CA ASN A 66 7.03 -17.34 14.59
C ASN A 66 5.51 -17.22 14.66
N LYS A 67 4.94 -16.13 14.11
CA LYS A 67 3.49 -15.96 14.06
C LYS A 67 2.82 -17.02 13.17
N ALA A 68 3.35 -17.24 11.97
CA ALA A 68 2.82 -18.20 11.02
C ALA A 68 2.82 -19.65 11.56
N LYS A 69 3.78 -20.02 12.42
CA LYS A 69 3.80 -21.31 13.13
C LYS A 69 2.65 -21.46 14.15
N SER A 70 2.13 -20.35 14.67
CA SER A 70 0.98 -20.35 15.58
C SER A 70 -0.33 -20.29 14.80
N PHE A 71 -0.53 -19.23 14.01
CA PHE A 71 -1.61 -19.10 13.03
C PHE A 71 -1.31 -17.95 12.06
N MET A 72 -1.80 -18.06 10.83
CA MET A 72 -1.64 -17.00 9.82
C MET A 72 -2.79 -15.99 9.86
N HIS A 73 -4.03 -16.45 9.97
CA HIS A 73 -5.22 -15.61 9.96
C HIS A 73 -6.39 -16.32 10.63
N TYR A 74 -7.24 -15.54 11.30
CA TYR A 74 -8.59 -15.91 11.71
C TYR A 74 -9.46 -14.65 11.63
N SER A 75 -10.78 -14.79 11.53
CA SER A 75 -11.68 -13.70 11.12
C SER A 75 -11.60 -12.46 12.03
N TYR A 76 -10.74 -11.50 11.66
CA TYR A 76 -10.48 -10.27 12.44
C TYR A 76 -11.71 -9.39 12.61
N THR A 77 -12.66 -9.49 11.67
CA THR A 77 -13.94 -8.80 11.72
C THR A 77 -14.86 -9.31 12.82
N ASP A 78 -14.70 -10.57 13.21
CA ASP A 78 -15.63 -11.28 14.09
C ASP A 78 -15.03 -11.55 15.47
N PHE A 79 -13.70 -11.63 15.57
CA PHE A 79 -12.98 -12.04 16.77
C PHE A 79 -11.87 -11.05 17.17
N ARG A 80 -11.40 -11.19 18.42
CA ARG A 80 -10.40 -10.31 19.02
C ARG A 80 -9.00 -10.91 18.95
N PHE A 81 -8.00 -10.02 18.84
CA PHE A 81 -6.59 -10.33 18.69
C PHE A 81 -5.78 -9.40 19.59
N THR A 82 -4.66 -9.87 20.14
CA THR A 82 -3.80 -9.06 21.01
C THR A 82 -2.91 -8.14 20.19
N GLU A 83 -2.42 -8.59 19.03
CA GLU A 83 -1.47 -7.86 18.18
C GLU A 83 -1.95 -6.48 17.74
N PRO A 84 -3.19 -6.28 17.21
CA PRO A 84 -3.66 -4.95 16.85
C PRO A 84 -3.85 -4.03 18.06
N VAL A 85 -4.14 -4.59 19.25
CA VAL A 85 -4.23 -3.81 20.50
C VAL A 85 -2.85 -3.32 20.91
N GLU A 86 -1.86 -4.22 20.96
CA GLU A 86 -0.47 -3.87 21.27
C GLU A 86 0.10 -2.85 20.27
N LEU A 87 -0.22 -3.00 18.98
CA LEU A 87 0.16 -2.04 17.95
C LEU A 87 -0.49 -0.67 18.17
N ALA A 88 -1.80 -0.63 18.45
CA ALA A 88 -2.52 0.60 18.74
C ALA A 88 -1.94 1.34 19.98
N GLU A 89 -1.60 0.61 21.04
CA GLU A 89 -0.96 1.18 22.23
C GLU A 89 0.41 1.76 21.92
N ARG A 90 1.22 1.08 21.09
CA ARG A 90 2.53 1.59 20.66
C ARG A 90 2.41 2.83 19.79
N LEU A 91 1.43 2.87 18.89
CA LEU A 91 1.16 4.05 18.06
C LEU A 91 0.75 5.26 18.93
N ASN A 92 -0.11 5.03 19.93
CA ASN A 92 -0.52 6.08 20.87
C ASN A 92 0.63 6.63 21.74
N LYS A 93 1.74 5.91 21.87
CA LYS A 93 2.94 6.41 22.59
C LYS A 93 3.84 7.31 21.73
N ILE A 94 3.75 7.22 20.40
CA ILE A 94 4.62 7.97 19.48
C ILE A 94 3.89 9.10 18.74
N LEU A 95 2.57 9.07 18.67
CA LEU A 95 1.76 10.10 18.03
C LEU A 95 1.45 11.26 18.99
N PRO A 96 1.27 12.49 18.47
CA PRO A 96 1.03 13.68 19.29
C PRO A 96 -0.35 13.72 19.95
N MET A 97 -1.19 12.72 19.74
CA MET A 97 -2.54 12.62 20.30
C MET A 97 -2.97 11.16 20.50
N GLN A 98 -3.93 10.96 21.40
CA GLN A 98 -4.54 9.65 21.65
C GLN A 98 -5.63 9.37 20.63
N CYS A 99 -5.47 8.29 19.87
CA CYS A 99 -6.35 7.90 18.79
C CYS A 99 -6.93 6.49 18.99
N LYS A 100 -8.03 6.22 18.27
CA LYS A 100 -8.51 4.88 17.99
C LYS A 100 -8.13 4.52 16.56
N TYR A 101 -7.83 3.24 16.32
CA TYR A 101 -7.25 2.79 15.06
C TYR A 101 -8.20 1.85 14.31
N PHE A 102 -8.21 2.01 12.99
CA PHE A 102 -8.74 1.03 12.05
C PHE A 102 -7.55 0.52 11.25
N PHE A 103 -7.34 -0.80 11.24
CA PHE A 103 -6.26 -1.43 10.47
C PHE A 103 -6.80 -1.94 9.13
N ALA A 104 -6.01 -1.72 8.08
CA ALA A 104 -6.32 -2.12 6.71
C ALA A 104 -5.07 -2.71 6.04
N ASN A 105 -5.25 -3.36 4.90
CA ASN A 105 -4.16 -4.01 4.19
C ASN A 105 -3.38 -3.02 3.31
N SER A 106 -4.04 -1.95 2.88
CA SER A 106 -3.50 -0.97 1.95
C SER A 106 -3.78 0.46 2.37
N GLY A 107 -2.94 1.39 1.92
CA GLY A 107 -3.21 2.83 2.05
C GLY A 107 -4.51 3.26 1.36
N THR A 108 -4.91 2.53 0.30
CA THR A 108 -6.19 2.75 -0.39
C THR A 108 -7.38 2.50 0.53
N GLU A 109 -7.43 1.33 1.19
CA GLU A 109 -8.50 1.02 2.15
C GLU A 109 -8.46 1.95 3.37
N ALA A 110 -7.27 2.34 3.84
CA ALA A 110 -7.13 3.32 4.92
C ALA A 110 -7.75 4.68 4.54
N ASN A 111 -7.51 5.15 3.31
CA ASN A 111 -8.13 6.38 2.81
C ASN A 111 -9.66 6.24 2.67
N GLU A 112 -10.17 5.12 2.15
CA GLU A 112 -11.62 4.91 2.09
C GLU A 112 -12.27 4.87 3.48
N ALA A 113 -11.62 4.23 4.46
CA ALA A 113 -12.06 4.24 5.84
C ALA A 113 -12.07 5.67 6.41
N ALA A 114 -11.02 6.47 6.14
CA ALA A 114 -10.97 7.87 6.54
C ALA A 114 -12.11 8.70 5.94
N PHE A 115 -12.42 8.52 4.65
CA PHE A 115 -13.55 9.18 4.00
C PHE A 115 -14.89 8.78 4.64
N LYS A 116 -15.07 7.49 4.94
CA LYS A 116 -16.28 7.00 5.62
C LYS A 116 -16.41 7.58 7.03
N ILE A 117 -15.33 7.63 7.80
CA ILE A 117 -15.30 8.23 9.15
C ILE A 117 -15.65 9.72 9.07
N ALA A 118 -15.04 10.46 8.14
CA ALA A 118 -15.31 11.89 7.95
C ALA A 118 -16.78 12.17 7.59
N ARG A 119 -17.35 11.43 6.62
CA ARG A 119 -18.78 11.53 6.27
C ARG A 119 -19.67 11.13 7.43
N HIS A 120 -19.34 10.04 8.14
CA HIS A 120 -20.12 9.56 9.26
C HIS A 120 -20.14 10.58 10.41
N PHE A 121 -19.03 11.21 10.72
CA PHE A 121 -18.93 12.19 11.79
C PHE A 121 -19.60 13.52 11.42
N THR A 122 -19.23 14.09 10.27
CA THR A 122 -19.67 15.44 9.88
C THR A 122 -21.08 15.47 9.28
N LYS A 123 -21.59 14.32 8.81
CA LYS A 123 -22.80 14.20 7.98
C LYS A 123 -22.74 14.98 6.66
N ARG A 124 -21.56 15.45 6.25
CA ARG A 124 -21.32 16.16 4.98
C ARG A 124 -20.81 15.17 3.94
N GLN A 125 -21.17 15.40 2.68
CA GLN A 125 -20.89 14.46 1.60
C GLN A 125 -19.70 14.87 0.72
N LEU A 126 -19.37 16.16 0.69
CA LEU A 126 -18.37 16.73 -0.21
C LEU A 126 -16.98 16.66 0.39
N PHE A 127 -15.99 16.50 -0.48
CA PHE A 127 -14.57 16.50 -0.17
C PHE A 127 -13.79 17.43 -1.09
N ILE A 128 -12.70 17.96 -0.54
CA ILE A 128 -11.66 18.65 -1.29
C ILE A 128 -10.45 17.71 -1.36
N GLY A 129 -9.96 17.46 -2.56
CA GLY A 129 -8.67 16.81 -2.83
C GLY A 129 -7.74 17.79 -3.55
N PHE A 130 -6.49 17.38 -3.78
CA PHE A 130 -5.50 18.26 -4.40
C PHE A 130 -5.10 17.77 -5.79
N ILE A 131 -4.70 18.71 -6.65
CA ILE A 131 -4.04 18.37 -7.91
C ILE A 131 -2.66 17.76 -7.57
N ASP A 132 -2.22 16.80 -8.38
CA ASP A 132 -1.01 15.99 -8.18
C ASP A 132 -0.99 15.12 -6.90
N SER A 133 -2.12 14.91 -6.22
CA SER A 133 -2.18 13.95 -5.11
C SER A 133 -2.34 12.49 -5.57
N PHE A 134 -1.91 11.54 -4.73
CA PHE A 134 -2.12 10.11 -4.94
C PHE A 134 -2.68 9.46 -3.67
N HIS A 135 -3.91 8.96 -3.74
CA HIS A 135 -4.63 8.38 -2.61
C HIS A 135 -4.99 6.90 -2.80
N GLY A 136 -4.68 6.32 -3.95
CA GLY A 136 -5.02 4.94 -4.30
C GLY A 136 -5.68 4.80 -5.67
N ARG A 137 -6.09 3.56 -5.97
CA ARG A 137 -6.60 3.16 -7.29
C ARG A 137 -7.97 2.49 -7.26
N THR A 138 -8.63 2.38 -6.10
CA THR A 138 -10.04 2.00 -6.04
C THR A 138 -10.92 3.15 -6.51
N PHE A 139 -12.15 2.87 -6.95
CA PHE A 139 -13.08 3.91 -7.42
C PHE A 139 -13.31 5.07 -6.42
N GLY A 140 -13.23 4.80 -5.12
CA GLY A 140 -13.29 5.82 -4.07
C GLY A 140 -12.05 6.71 -4.05
N THR A 141 -10.88 6.10 -3.90
CA THR A 141 -9.61 6.83 -3.75
C THR A 141 -9.11 7.46 -5.04
N ILE A 142 -9.38 6.84 -6.19
CA ILE A 142 -8.99 7.35 -7.50
C ILE A 142 -9.75 8.63 -7.87
N ALA A 143 -10.84 8.95 -7.17
CA ALA A 143 -11.50 10.25 -7.24
C ALA A 143 -10.59 11.40 -6.74
N PHE A 144 -9.64 11.07 -5.86
CA PHE A 144 -8.67 11.99 -5.26
C PHE A 144 -7.27 11.88 -5.90
N SER A 145 -6.98 10.82 -6.66
CA SER A 145 -5.67 10.63 -7.30
C SER A 145 -5.60 11.37 -8.64
N SER A 146 -4.61 12.23 -8.83
CA SER A 146 -4.45 13.08 -10.02
C SER A 146 -3.01 13.20 -10.54
N THR A 147 -2.05 12.47 -9.97
CA THR A 147 -0.64 12.44 -10.41
C THR A 147 -0.40 12.06 -11.88
N SER A 148 -1.35 11.36 -12.51
CA SER A 148 -1.26 11.04 -13.94
C SER A 148 -2.65 10.80 -14.54
N PRO A 149 -2.92 11.28 -15.77
CA PRO A 149 -4.16 10.99 -16.48
C PRO A 149 -4.42 9.48 -16.64
N ALA A 150 -3.36 8.67 -16.76
CA ALA A 150 -3.46 7.22 -16.91
C ALA A 150 -4.09 6.53 -15.70
N GLN A 151 -4.06 7.17 -14.51
CA GLN A 151 -4.72 6.62 -13.33
C GLN A 151 -6.25 6.60 -13.50
N ARG A 152 -6.84 7.54 -14.23
CA ARG A 152 -8.31 7.78 -14.21
C ARG A 152 -8.99 7.61 -15.55
N ARG A 153 -8.23 7.70 -16.65
CA ARG A 153 -8.77 7.66 -18.02
C ARG A 153 -9.59 6.39 -18.22
N HIS A 154 -10.78 6.54 -18.81
CA HIS A 154 -11.73 5.45 -19.09
C HIS A 154 -12.37 4.76 -17.87
N PHE A 155 -12.17 5.25 -16.63
CA PHE A 155 -12.83 4.71 -15.44
C PHE A 155 -14.02 5.55 -14.95
N HIS A 156 -14.34 6.65 -15.65
CA HIS A 156 -15.46 7.51 -15.26
C HIS A 156 -16.82 6.84 -15.50
N PRO A 157 -17.84 7.14 -14.66
CA PRO A 157 -17.81 8.07 -13.52
C PRO A 157 -17.08 7.51 -12.28
N LEU A 158 -16.35 8.39 -11.59
CA LEU A 158 -15.68 8.08 -10.32
C LEU A 158 -16.59 8.42 -9.13
N MET A 159 -16.13 8.17 -7.89
CA MET A 159 -16.90 8.53 -6.69
C MET A 159 -17.31 10.02 -6.73
N PRO A 160 -18.62 10.33 -6.62
CA PRO A 160 -19.09 11.71 -6.66
C PRO A 160 -18.74 12.48 -5.38
N GLY A 161 -18.75 13.81 -5.51
CA GLY A 161 -18.56 14.73 -4.38
C GLY A 161 -17.11 15.02 -4.04
N VAL A 162 -16.17 14.84 -4.98
CA VAL A 162 -14.77 15.23 -4.83
C VAL A 162 -14.45 16.37 -5.79
N THR A 163 -13.96 17.48 -5.25
CA THR A 163 -13.43 18.60 -6.02
C THR A 163 -11.91 18.67 -5.82
N LEU A 164 -11.15 18.65 -6.91
CA LEU A 164 -9.71 18.85 -6.85
C LEU A 164 -9.37 20.33 -6.94
N VAL A 165 -8.52 20.81 -6.05
CA VAL A 165 -8.00 22.18 -6.02
C VAL A 165 -6.47 22.18 -6.16
N PRO A 166 -5.84 23.27 -6.64
CA PRO A 166 -4.40 23.41 -6.67
C PRO A 166 -3.74 23.25 -5.29
#